data_AF-A0AAN9EG34-F1
#
_entry.id   AF-A0AAN9EG34-F1
#
_cell.length_a   1.000
_cell.length_b   1.000
_cell.length_c   1.000
_cell.angle_alpha   90.00
_cell.angle_beta   90.00
_cell.angle_gamma   90.00
#
_symmetry.space_group_name_H-M   'P 1'
#
loop_
_entity.id
_entity.type
_entity.pdbx_description
1 polymer ?
#
loop_
_entity_poly.entity_id
_entity_poly.type
_entity_poly.pdbx_seq_one_letter_code
_entity_poly.pdbx_strand_id
1 'polypeptide(L)'
;MFPRHEQVFGQSAKRIRLGEAVSKGIVNNETLGYFIGRVYLFLTRLGIDKERLRFRQHLANEMAHYAADCWDAEIESSYGWIECLVLQIDLHMIYVHIR
;
A
#
# COMPACT_ATOMS: atom_id res chain seq x y z
N MET A 1 0.92 4.71 -6.45
CA MET A 1 1.03 4.61 -4.98
C MET A 1 0.64 5.94 -4.37
N PHE A 2 -0.01 5.92 -3.22
CA PHE A 2 -0.51 7.12 -2.53
C PHE A 2 -0.07 7.09 -1.05
N PRO A 3 1.19 7.47 -0.77
CA PRO A 3 1.74 7.48 0.59
C PRO A 3 1.02 8.46 1.52
N ARG A 4 1.14 8.26 2.83
CA ARG A 4 0.55 9.14 3.86
C ARG A 4 0.93 10.61 3.67
N HIS A 5 2.21 10.88 3.39
CA HIS A 5 2.70 12.24 3.20
C HIS A 5 1.94 12.95 2.07
N GLU A 6 1.76 12.30 0.92
CA GLU A 6 1.06 12.89 -0.22
C GLU A 6 -0.42 13.18 0.10
N GLN A 7 -1.08 12.30 0.86
CA GLN A 7 -2.46 12.50 1.33
C GLN A 7 -2.60 13.75 2.21
N VAL A 8 -1.72 13.90 3.20
CA VAL A 8 -1.77 15.02 4.16
C VAL A 8 -1.52 16.36 3.47
N PHE A 9 -0.66 16.39 2.45
CA PHE A 9 -0.39 17.59 1.67
C PHE A 9 -1.38 17.82 0.51
N GLY A 10 -2.46 17.03 0.42
CA GLY A 10 -3.48 17.17 -0.62
C GLY A 10 -2.96 16.90 -2.03
N GLN A 11 -1.86 16.16 -2.17
CA GLN A 11 -1.31 15.77 -3.46
C GLN A 11 -2.02 14.52 -4.00
N SER A 12 -1.81 14.23 -5.28
CA SER A 12 -2.35 13.03 -5.92
C SER A 12 -1.41 11.83 -5.74
N ALA A 13 -1.95 10.62 -5.97
CA ALA A 13 -1.16 9.41 -6.09
C ALA A 13 -0.08 9.57 -7.19
N LYS A 14 1.10 8.96 -6.98
CA LYS A 14 2.25 9.02 -7.88
C LYS A 14 2.62 7.62 -8.39
N ARG A 15 3.12 7.52 -9.62
CA ARG A 15 3.75 6.29 -10.13
C ARG A 15 5.13 6.18 -9.54
N ILE A 16 5.34 5.14 -8.73
CA ILE A 16 6.60 4.87 -8.06
C ILE A 16 6.96 3.42 -8.36
N ARG A 17 8.23 3.14 -8.69
CA ARG A 17 8.70 1.76 -8.81
C ARG A 17 8.66 1.12 -7.42
N LEU A 18 8.07 -0.06 -7.30
CA LEU A 18 7.91 -0.73 -6.00
C LEU A 18 9.25 -0.92 -5.27
N GLY A 19 10.30 -1.34 -5.98
CA GLY A 19 11.64 -1.45 -5.39
C GLY A 19 12.20 -0.11 -4.90
N GLU A 20 11.89 1.00 -5.59
CA GLU A 20 12.26 2.34 -5.15
C GLU A 20 11.50 2.74 -3.88
N ALA A 21 10.19 2.44 -3.82
CA ALA A 21 9.36 2.72 -2.65
C ALA A 21 9.87 1.97 -1.40
N VAL A 22 10.30 0.71 -1.56
CA VAL A 22 10.93 -0.06 -0.48
C VAL A 22 12.29 0.54 -0.11
N SER A 23 13.17 0.83 -1.09
CA SER A 23 14.51 1.37 -0.83
C SER A 23 14.50 2.74 -0.13
N LYS A 24 13.46 3.56 -0.37
CA LYS A 24 13.27 4.88 0.25
C LYS A 24 12.49 4.82 1.57
N GLY A 25 12.11 3.63 2.04
CA GLY A 25 11.32 3.46 3.26
C GLY A 25 9.88 3.97 3.16
N ILE A 26 9.36 4.21 1.95
CA ILE A 26 7.94 4.55 1.74
C ILE A 26 7.08 3.33 2.09
N VAL A 27 7.51 2.14 1.66
CA VAL A 27 6.97 0.86 2.11
C VAL A 27 7.91 0.29 3.16
N ASN A 28 7.36 -0.11 4.31
CA ASN A 28 8.15 -0.42 5.51
C ASN A 28 9.26 -1.45 5.31
N ASN A 29 9.01 -2.54 4.57
CA ASN A 29 9.99 -3.61 4.35
C ASN A 29 9.73 -4.40 3.06
N GLU A 30 10.68 -5.28 2.72
CA GLU A 30 10.65 -6.11 1.52
C GLU A 30 9.47 -7.10 1.50
N THR A 31 9.08 -7.64 2.64
CA THR A 31 7.93 -8.58 2.74
C THR A 31 6.64 -7.89 2.34
N LEU A 32 6.36 -6.72 2.92
CA LEU A 32 5.19 -5.92 2.56
C LEU A 32 5.26 -5.49 1.08
N GLY A 33 6.44 -5.06 0.63
CA GLY A 33 6.69 -4.74 -0.78
C GLY A 33 6.36 -5.91 -1.70
N TYR A 34 6.84 -7.11 -1.39
CA TYR A 34 6.57 -8.33 -2.15
C TYR A 34 5.07 -8.59 -2.26
N PHE A 35 4.32 -8.52 -1.16
CA PHE A 35 2.87 -8.74 -1.20
C PHE A 35 2.11 -7.64 -1.98
N ILE A 36 2.51 -6.37 -1.88
CA ILE A 36 1.98 -5.30 -2.74
C ILE A 36 2.19 -5.67 -4.22
N GLY A 37 3.39 -6.12 -4.60
CA GLY A 37 3.69 -6.57 -5.95
C GLY A 37 2.84 -7.76 -6.39
N ARG A 38 2.65 -8.76 -5.52
CA ARG A 38 1.82 -9.94 -5.79
C ARG A 38 0.35 -9.59 -5.96
N VAL A 39 -0.19 -8.69 -5.13
CA VAL A 39 -1.57 -8.19 -5.26
C VAL A 39 -1.74 -7.42 -6.56
N TYR A 40 -0.79 -6.55 -6.92
CA TYR A 40 -0.81 -5.85 -8.20
C TYR A 40 -0.86 -6.81 -9.38
N LEU A 41 0.01 -7.83 -9.40
CA LEU A 41 0.03 -8.84 -10.46
C LEU A 41 -1.27 -9.65 -10.49
N PHE A 42 -1.81 -10.00 -9.33
CA PHE A 42 -3.07 -10.74 -9.23
C PHE A 42 -4.26 -9.95 -9.78
N LEU A 43 -4.47 -8.72 -9.30
CA LEU A 43 -5.58 -7.86 -9.74
C LEU A 43 -5.50 -7.52 -11.23
N THR A 44 -4.30 -7.21 -11.73
CA THR A 44 -4.11 -6.95 -13.16
C THR A 44 -4.31 -8.21 -14.02
N ARG A 45 -3.98 -9.39 -13.50
CA ARG A 45 -4.27 -10.67 -14.16
C ARG A 45 -5.77 -10.97 -14.23
N LEU A 46 -6.55 -10.51 -13.26
CA LEU A 46 -8.02 -10.59 -13.27
C LEU A 46 -8.68 -9.58 -14.22
N GLY A 47 -7.92 -8.69 -14.85
CA GLY A 47 -8.43 -7.70 -15.81
C GLY A 47 -8.76 -6.34 -15.21
N ILE A 48 -8.37 -6.06 -13.96
CA ILE A 48 -8.47 -4.72 -13.39
C ILE A 48 -7.56 -3.76 -14.17
N ASP A 49 -8.11 -2.62 -14.58
CA ASP A 49 -7.36 -1.58 -15.27
C ASP A 49 -6.28 -1.01 -14.34
N LYS A 50 -5.03 -1.03 -14.81
CA LYS A 50 -3.84 -0.53 -14.12
C LYS A 50 -3.94 0.96 -13.81
N GLU A 51 -4.63 1.71 -14.65
CA GLU A 51 -4.82 3.16 -14.49
C GLU A 51 -5.83 3.48 -13.40
N ARG A 52 -6.73 2.53 -13.11
CA ARG A 52 -7.77 2.60 -12.07
C ARG A 52 -7.43 1.78 -10.83
N LEU A 53 -6.17 1.42 -10.66
CA LEU A 53 -5.67 0.69 -9.50
C LEU A 53 -4.60 1.52 -8.80
N ARG A 54 -4.76 1.75 -7.50
CA ARG A 54 -3.72 2.38 -6.68
C ARG A 54 -3.56 1.66 -5.36
N PHE A 55 -2.40 1.83 -4.74
CA PHE A 55 -2.14 1.42 -3.37
C PHE A 55 -2.09 2.67 -2.50
N ARG A 56 -2.99 2.80 -1.51
CA ARG A 56 -3.08 3.94 -0.58
C ARG A 56 -2.61 3.51 0.79
N GLN A 57 -1.69 4.27 1.38
CA GLN A 57 -1.21 3.99 2.73
C GLN A 57 -2.21 4.53 3.75
N HIS A 58 -2.54 3.77 4.79
CA HIS A 58 -3.38 4.26 5.89
C HIS A 58 -2.74 5.45 6.59
N LEU A 59 -3.54 6.46 6.94
CA LEU A 59 -3.12 7.54 7.83
C LEU A 59 -2.93 7.04 9.26
N ALA A 60 -2.19 7.78 10.08
CA ALA A 60 -1.86 7.34 11.45
C ALA A 60 -3.10 7.09 12.33
N ASN A 61 -4.19 7.82 12.09
CA ASN A 61 -5.47 7.66 12.77
C ASN A 61 -6.35 6.53 12.21
N GLU A 62 -5.96 5.91 11.09
CA GLU A 62 -6.65 4.79 10.46
C GLU A 62 -5.98 3.44 10.79
N MET A 63 -4.71 3.46 11.20
CA MET A 63 -3.95 2.24 11.52
C MET A 63 -4.51 1.53 12.75
N ALA A 64 -4.57 0.20 12.69
CA ALA A 64 -4.79 -0.61 13.87
C ALA A 64 -3.64 -0.42 14.87
N HIS A 65 -3.94 -0.48 16.17
CA HIS A 65 -2.95 -0.23 17.24
C HIS A 65 -1.74 -1.18 17.24
N TYR A 66 -1.85 -2.34 16.57
CA TYR A 66 -0.79 -3.33 16.42
C TYR A 66 -0.09 -3.27 15.05
N ALA A 67 -0.56 -2.42 14.13
CA ALA A 67 0.00 -2.26 12.79
C ALA A 67 1.23 -1.35 12.81
N ALA A 68 2.27 -1.75 12.08
CA ALA A 68 3.44 -0.90 11.84
C ALA A 68 3.33 -0.14 10.50
N ASP A 69 2.70 -0.76 9.50
CA ASP A 69 2.36 -0.12 8.23
C ASP A 69 1.17 -0.84 7.60
N CYS A 70 0.34 -0.10 6.87
CA CYS A 70 -0.87 -0.62 6.25
C CYS A 70 -1.16 0.07 4.91
N TRP A 71 -1.51 -0.72 3.90
CA TRP A 71 -1.78 -0.27 2.54
C TRP A 71 -3.05 -0.93 1.99
N ASP A 72 -3.98 -0.12 1.48
CA ASP A 72 -5.16 -0.56 0.74
C ASP A 72 -4.85 -0.64 -0.74
N ALA A 73 -5.23 -1.73 -1.40
CA ALA A 73 -5.41 -1.77 -2.84
C ALA A 73 -6.80 -1.21 -3.16
N GLU A 74 -6.84 -0.03 -3.78
CA GLU A 74 -8.07 0.66 -4.15
C GLU A 74 -8.30 0.61 -5.65
N ILE A 75 -9.56 0.37 -6.03
CA ILE A 75 -10.01 0.32 -7.42
C ILE A 75 -10.97 1.49 -7.66
N GLU A 76 -10.76 2.24 -8.74
CA GLU A 76 -11.63 3.34 -9.13
C GLU A 76 -12.90 2.82 -9.83
N SER A 77 -14.04 3.20 -9.26
CA SER A 77 -15.38 2.86 -9.74
C SER A 77 -16.22 4.11 -9.99
N SER A 78 -17.48 3.94 -10.41
CA SER A 78 -18.44 5.05 -10.52
C SER A 78 -18.74 5.76 -9.19
N TYR A 79 -18.44 5.13 -8.06
CA TYR A 79 -18.60 5.68 -6.71
C TYR A 79 -17.30 6.27 -6.15
N GLY A 80 -16.25 6.37 -6.98
CA GLY A 80 -14.92 6.78 -6.57
C GLY A 80 -14.01 5.59 -6.24
N TRP A 81 -12.96 5.86 -5.47
CA TRP A 81 -11.96 4.88 -5.06
C TRP A 81 -12.51 4.01 -3.93
N ILE A 82 -12.56 2.70 -4.15
CA ILE A 82 -13.07 1.71 -3.18
C ILE A 82 -11.94 0.77 -2.79
N GLU A 83 -11.80 0.51 -1.49
CA GLU A 83 -10.89 -0.50 -0.95
C GLU A 83 -11.35 -1.91 -1.34
N CYS A 84 -10.43 -2.70 -1.91
CA CYS A 84 -10.70 -4.07 -2.33
C CYS A 84 -9.91 -5.11 -1.52
N LEU A 85 -8.69 -4.75 -1.10
CA LEU A 85 -7.80 -5.61 -0.31
C LEU A 85 -6.95 -4.74 0.61
N VAL A 86 -6.76 -5.19 1.85
CA VAL A 86 -5.87 -4.56 2.84
C VAL A 86 -4.59 -5.39 2.99
N LEU A 87 -3.43 -4.72 2.98
CA LEU A 87 -2.12 -5.29 3.24
C LEU A 87 -1.52 -4.62 4.48
N GLN A 88 -1.47 -5.37 5.57
CA GLN A 88 -0.96 -4.88 6.85
C GLN A 88 0.25 -5.69 7.31
N ILE A 89 1.22 -5.00 7.92
CA ILE A 89 2.29 -5.64 8.68
C ILE A 89 2.21 -5.23 10.15
N ASP A 90 2.33 -6.23 11.02
CA ASP A 90 2.19 -6.05 12.46
C ASP A 90 3.54 -5.69 13.11
N LEU A 91 3.47 -4.92 14.20
CA LEU A 91 4.62 -4.55 15.02
C LEU A 91 5.41 -5.78 15.47
N HIS A 92 4.74 -6.87 15.85
CA HIS A 92 5.41 -8.11 16.26
C HIS A 92 6.22 -8.78 15.14
N MET A 93 5.80 -8.66 13.88
CA MET A 93 6.53 -9.22 12.74
C MET A 93 7.84 -8.46 12.47
N ILE A 94 7.91 -7.18 12.83
CA ILE A 94 9.16 -6.41 12.77
C ILE A 94 10.15 -6.90 13.82
N TYR A 95 9.70 -7.19 15.05
CA TYR A 95 10.58 -7.63 16.13
C TYR A 95 11.17 -9.04 15.93
N VAL A 96 10.48 -9.93 15.21
CA VAL A 96 10.93 -11.30 14.98
C VAL A 96 12.01 -11.40 13.88
N HIS A 97 12.22 -10.36 13.07
CA HIS A 97 13.27 -10.33 12.02
C HIS A 97 14.50 -9.48 12.39
N ILE A 98 14.64 -9.02 13.64
CA ILE A 98 15.86 -8.35 14.17
C ILE A 98 16.50 -9.21 15.27
N ARG A 99 16.44 -10.54 15.16
CA ARG A 99 17.27 -11.47 15.93
C ARG A 99 17.91 -12.51 15.03
#